data_AF-W5SK42-F1
#
_entry.id   AF-W5SK42-F1
#
_cell.length_a   1.000
_cell.length_b   1.000
_cell.length_c   1.000
_cell.angle_alpha   90.00
_cell.angle_beta   90.00
_cell.angle_gamma   90.00
#
_symmetry.space_group_name_H-M   'P 1'
#
loop_
_entity.id
_entity.type
_entity.pdbx_description
1 polymer ?
#
loop_
_entity_poly.entity_id
_entity_poly.type
_entity_poly.pdbx_seq_one_letter_code
_entity_poly.pdbx_strand_id
1 'polypeptide(L)'
;MAGARRKEIILNSRNNSIQEFENEELEYRSYKDQLRRIVIHDIDNKIKTMKILYQIREKKLYLIDGYKKFEDFLSKFIISRSQAFLYLKIYKKILDGSVRIEDIKQKGFKSVYRDIINLTMNNQSSRKERIKSLRFQFEKKDSYDFYKKNVKFTEFLLDTLFSSNKDLLKKFLKDFRNLENN
;
A
#
# COMPACT_ATOMS: atom_id res chain seq x y z
N MET A 1 35.01 -18.86 -28.05
CA MET A 1 33.56 -19.07 -28.13
C MET A 1 33.13 -19.84 -26.88
N ALA A 2 32.56 -19.15 -25.88
CA ALA A 2 32.20 -19.77 -24.60
C ALA A 2 30.75 -20.27 -24.65
N GLY A 3 30.57 -21.58 -24.52
CA GLY A 3 29.28 -22.25 -24.58
C GLY A 3 28.33 -21.81 -23.47
N ALA A 4 27.14 -21.35 -23.84
CA ALA A 4 26.07 -21.00 -22.91
C ALA A 4 25.53 -22.28 -22.25
N ARG A 5 25.80 -22.45 -20.95
CA ARG A 5 25.14 -23.49 -20.13
C ARG A 5 23.65 -23.13 -20.00
N ARG A 6 22.77 -23.86 -20.71
CA ARG A 6 21.33 -23.84 -20.46
C ARG A 6 21.11 -24.35 -19.04
N LYS A 7 20.52 -23.52 -18.18
CA LYS A 7 20.01 -23.95 -16.88
C LYS A 7 18.67 -24.63 -17.14
N GLU A 8 18.63 -25.95 -17.04
CA GLU A 8 17.38 -26.70 -17.10
C GLU A 8 16.54 -26.39 -15.87
N ILE A 9 15.29 -26.00 -16.10
CA ILE A 9 14.29 -25.82 -15.05
C ILE A 9 13.80 -27.23 -14.72
N ILE A 10 14.28 -27.80 -13.62
CA ILE A 10 13.73 -29.04 -13.07
C ILE A 10 12.38 -28.69 -12.44
N LEU A 11 11.31 -28.89 -13.20
CA LEU A 11 9.96 -28.90 -12.66
C LEU A 11 9.82 -30.13 -11.76
N ASN A 12 9.38 -29.91 -10.52
CA ASN A 12 9.10 -30.98 -9.57
C ASN A 12 7.90 -31.80 -10.10
N SER A 13 8.16 -32.87 -10.84
CA SER A 13 7.16 -33.82 -11.29
C SER A 13 6.69 -34.65 -10.10
N ARG A 14 5.70 -34.14 -9.36
CA ARG A 14 4.95 -34.96 -8.40
C ARG A 14 4.17 -36.00 -9.19
N ASN A 15 4.40 -37.27 -8.88
CA ASN A 15 3.65 -38.40 -9.43
C ASN A 15 2.14 -38.15 -9.33
N ASN A 16 1.47 -38.00 -10.48
CA ASN A 16 0.02 -38.02 -10.59
C ASN A 16 -0.47 -39.47 -10.60
N SER A 17 -0.22 -40.23 -9.52
CA SER A 17 -0.95 -41.47 -9.29
C SER A 17 -2.37 -41.10 -8.89
N ILE A 18 -3.37 -41.46 -9.68
CA ILE A 18 -4.79 -41.35 -9.32
C ILE A 18 -4.96 -42.15 -8.04
N GLN A 19 -5.24 -41.47 -6.92
CA GLN A 19 -5.55 -42.12 -5.65
C GLN A 19 -6.98 -42.68 -5.78
N GLU A 20 -7.11 -44.00 -5.89
CA GLU A 20 -8.40 -44.67 -5.71
C GLU A 20 -8.70 -44.71 -4.21
N PHE A 21 -9.88 -44.21 -3.83
CA PHE A 21 -10.34 -44.18 -2.45
C PHE A 21 -11.44 -45.21 -2.23
N GLU A 22 -11.40 -45.92 -1.09
CA GLU A 22 -12.38 -46.97 -0.75
C GLU A 22 -13.78 -46.40 -0.47
N ASN A 23 -13.89 -45.15 -0.02
CA ASN A 23 -15.16 -44.48 0.27
C ASN A 23 -14.99 -42.94 0.22
N GLU A 24 -16.07 -42.23 -0.09
CA GLU A 24 -16.19 -40.76 -0.14
C GLU A 24 -15.69 -40.07 1.15
N GLU A 25 -15.86 -40.69 2.33
CA GLU A 25 -15.37 -40.10 3.58
C GLU A 25 -13.83 -40.07 3.65
N LEU A 26 -13.16 -41.13 3.18
CA LEU A 26 -11.71 -41.20 3.12
C LEU A 26 -11.15 -40.26 2.04
N GLU A 27 -11.84 -40.17 0.90
CA GLU A 27 -11.54 -39.20 -0.15
C GLU A 27 -11.63 -37.76 0.37
N TYR A 28 -12.72 -37.40 1.03
CA TYR A 28 -12.91 -36.07 1.63
C TYR A 28 -11.81 -35.74 2.65
N ARG A 29 -11.48 -36.67 3.55
CA ARG A 29 -10.41 -36.49 4.55
C ARG A 29 -9.05 -36.29 3.87
N SER A 30 -8.75 -37.07 2.84
CA SER A 30 -7.52 -36.93 2.05
C SER A 30 -7.43 -35.55 1.40
N TYR A 31 -8.46 -35.12 0.66
CA TYR A 31 -8.46 -33.79 0.04
C TYR A 31 -8.36 -32.65 1.05
N LYS A 32 -9.04 -32.77 2.20
CA LYS A 32 -8.96 -31.77 3.27
C LYS A 32 -7.53 -31.62 3.80
N ASP A 33 -6.81 -32.72 4.00
CA ASP A 33 -5.43 -32.67 4.46
C ASP A 33 -4.46 -32.23 3.37
N GLN A 34 -4.69 -32.61 2.10
CA GLN A 34 -3.93 -32.09 0.97
C GLN A 34 -4.07 -30.57 0.86
N LEU A 35 -5.30 -30.04 0.94
CA LEU A 35 -5.57 -28.60 0.95
C LEU A 35 -4.86 -27.90 2.09
N ARG A 36 -4.92 -28.44 3.31
CA ARG A 36 -4.19 -27.89 4.47
C ARG A 36 -2.70 -27.79 4.20
N ARG A 37 -2.08 -28.86 3.68
CA ARG A 37 -0.65 -28.87 3.35
C ARG A 37 -0.31 -27.84 2.27
N ILE A 38 -1.13 -27.75 1.22
CA ILE A 38 -0.95 -26.77 0.13
C ILE A 38 -0.99 -25.35 0.67
N VAL A 39 -1.98 -25.03 1.52
CA VAL A 39 -2.13 -23.69 2.10
C VAL A 39 -0.96 -23.34 3.02
N ILE A 40 -0.54 -24.25 3.89
CA ILE A 40 0.62 -24.02 4.78
C ILE A 40 1.89 -23.79 3.96
N HIS A 41 2.13 -24.63 2.95
CA HIS A 41 3.28 -24.52 2.06
C HIS A 41 3.27 -23.21 1.25
N ASP A 42 2.10 -22.77 0.78
CA ASP A 42 1.95 -21.48 0.10
C ASP A 42 2.30 -20.30 1.03
N ILE A 43 1.84 -20.33 2.29
CA ILE A 43 2.20 -19.29 3.28
C ILE A 43 3.72 -19.28 3.52
N ASP A 44 4.33 -20.45 3.73
CA ASP A 44 5.78 -20.56 3.94
C ASP A 44 6.57 -20.05 2.73
N ASN A 45 6.12 -20.36 1.52
CA ASN A 45 6.74 -19.86 0.29
C ASN A 45 6.63 -18.34 0.18
N LYS A 46 5.48 -17.76 0.54
CA LYS A 46 5.32 -16.30 0.59
C LYS A 46 6.29 -15.66 1.59
N ILE A 47 6.45 -16.22 2.79
CA ILE A 47 7.41 -15.73 3.79
C ILE A 47 8.85 -15.81 3.27
N LYS A 48 9.23 -16.92 2.62
CA LYS A 48 10.55 -17.06 1.97
C LYS A 48 10.74 -16.00 0.89
N THR A 49 9.71 -15.77 0.07
CA THR A 49 9.72 -14.78 -1.00
C THR A 49 9.92 -13.36 -0.45
N MET A 50 9.21 -13.00 0.62
CA MET A 50 9.38 -11.74 1.34
C MET A 50 10.82 -11.51 1.78
N LYS A 51 11.43 -12.52 2.42
CA LYS A 51 12.82 -12.46 2.88
C LYS A 51 13.80 -12.25 1.71
N ILE A 52 13.65 -13.02 0.64
CA ILE A 52 14.53 -12.93 -0.54
C ILE A 52 14.40 -11.56 -1.22
N LEU A 53 13.17 -11.11 -1.49
CA LEU A 53 12.91 -9.80 -2.10
C LEU A 53 13.50 -8.67 -1.25
N TYR A 54 13.37 -8.76 0.07
CA TYR A 54 13.96 -7.78 0.98
C TYR A 54 15.47 -7.75 0.89
N GLN A 55 16.14 -8.91 0.95
CA GLN A 55 17.60 -9.00 0.82
C GLN A 55 18.11 -8.48 -0.52
N ILE A 56 17.44 -8.82 -1.63
CA ILE A 56 17.80 -8.33 -2.97
C ILE A 56 17.67 -6.81 -3.04
N ARG A 57 16.59 -6.24 -2.48
CA ARG A 57 16.34 -4.80 -2.49
C ARG A 57 17.35 -4.03 -1.64
N GLU A 58 17.54 -4.44 -0.39
CA GLU A 58 18.41 -3.75 0.57
C GLU A 58 19.87 -3.75 0.11
N LYS A 59 20.36 -4.90 -0.37
CA LYS A 59 21.73 -5.03 -0.90
C LYS A 59 21.86 -4.57 -2.35
N LYS A 60 20.77 -4.12 -2.96
CA LYS A 60 20.69 -3.72 -4.38
C LYS A 60 21.24 -4.79 -5.35
N LEU A 61 21.01 -6.07 -5.07
CA LEU A 61 21.54 -7.18 -5.88
C LEU A 61 20.97 -7.22 -7.29
N TYR A 62 19.82 -6.59 -7.52
CA TYR A 62 19.24 -6.43 -8.86
C TYR A 62 20.16 -5.66 -9.82
N LEU A 63 21.14 -4.90 -9.31
CA LEU A 63 22.16 -4.24 -10.14
C LEU A 63 23.08 -5.24 -10.84
N ILE A 64 23.24 -6.46 -10.31
CA ILE A 64 24.10 -7.52 -10.89
C ILE A 64 23.58 -7.92 -12.28
N ASP A 65 22.26 -7.98 -12.42
CA ASP A 65 21.60 -8.27 -13.71
C ASP A 65 21.43 -7.02 -14.58
N GLY A 66 22.03 -5.88 -14.18
CA GLY A 66 22.00 -4.62 -14.93
C GLY A 66 20.73 -3.79 -14.79
N TYR A 67 19.81 -4.16 -13.88
CA TYR A 67 18.60 -3.37 -13.65
C TYR A 67 18.91 -2.07 -12.92
N LYS A 68 18.49 -0.93 -13.45
CA LYS A 68 18.67 0.37 -12.78
C LYS A 68 17.76 0.54 -11.57
N LYS A 69 16.57 -0.06 -11.61
CA LYS A 69 15.56 0.02 -10.55
C LYS A 69 15.13 -1.38 -10.12
N PHE A 70 14.79 -1.53 -8.85
CA PHE A 70 14.29 -2.79 -8.29
C PHE A 70 13.01 -3.24 -8.99
N GLU A 71 12.19 -2.31 -9.43
CA GLU A 71 10.91 -2.61 -10.07
C GLU A 71 11.05 -3.17 -11.47
N ASP A 72 12.14 -2.80 -12.17
CA ASP A 72 12.47 -3.38 -13.47
C ASP A 72 12.88 -4.85 -13.29
N PHE A 73 13.58 -5.18 -12.20
CA PHE A 73 13.90 -6.57 -11.82
C PHE A 73 12.64 -7.40 -11.56
N LEU A 74 11.62 -6.82 -10.92
CA LEU A 74 10.37 -7.54 -10.63
C LEU A 74 9.62 -8.00 -11.89
N SER A 75 9.83 -7.34 -13.03
CA SER A 75 9.16 -7.68 -14.29
C SER A 75 9.45 -9.10 -14.80
N LYS A 76 10.52 -9.74 -14.31
CA LYS A 76 10.90 -11.11 -14.67
C LYS A 76 10.13 -12.20 -13.93
N PHE A 77 9.35 -11.83 -12.92
CA PHE A 77 8.65 -12.79 -12.06
C PHE A 77 7.14 -12.61 -12.17
N ILE A 78 6.39 -13.68 -11.85
CA ILE A 78 4.92 -13.64 -11.74
C ILE A 78 4.55 -13.03 -10.37
N ILE A 79 5.07 -11.84 -10.08
CA ILE A 79 4.79 -11.07 -8.87
C ILE A 79 4.51 -9.64 -9.30
N SER A 80 3.28 -9.18 -9.07
CA SER A 80 2.92 -7.80 -9.38
C SER A 80 3.75 -6.82 -8.54
N ARG A 81 4.02 -5.62 -9.08
CA ARG A 81 4.73 -4.55 -8.37
C ARG A 81 4.11 -4.28 -6.99
N SER A 82 2.79 -4.13 -6.95
CA SER A 82 2.04 -3.88 -5.72
C SER A 82 2.23 -4.99 -4.68
N GLN A 83 2.22 -6.26 -5.11
CA GLN A 83 2.44 -7.40 -4.24
C GLN A 83 3.87 -7.46 -3.72
N ALA A 84 4.87 -7.18 -4.54
CA ALA A 84 6.27 -7.14 -4.11
C ALA A 84 6.51 -6.06 -3.06
N PHE A 85 6.00 -4.83 -3.26
CA PHE A 85 6.09 -3.77 -2.25
C PHE A 85 5.33 -4.11 -0.97
N LEU A 86 4.19 -4.80 -1.10
CA LEU A 86 3.46 -5.32 0.05
C LEU A 86 4.31 -6.32 0.85
N TYR A 87 4.92 -7.28 0.17
CA TYR A 87 5.81 -8.27 0.78
C TYR A 87 6.95 -7.61 1.55
N LEU A 88 7.56 -6.58 0.96
CA LEU A 88 8.61 -5.81 1.61
C LEU A 88 8.11 -5.08 2.87
N LYS A 89 6.91 -4.49 2.81
CA LYS A 89 6.31 -3.78 3.95
C LYS A 89 6.02 -4.75 5.11
N ILE A 90 5.44 -5.91 4.80
CA ILE A 90 5.13 -6.94 5.80
C ILE A 90 6.42 -7.49 6.40
N TYR A 91 7.42 -7.79 5.58
CA TYR A 91 8.69 -8.31 6.08
C TYR A 91 9.39 -7.33 7.02
N LYS A 92 9.35 -6.04 6.71
CA LYS A 92 9.87 -5.00 7.62
C LYS A 92 9.15 -5.02 8.99
N LYS A 93 7.85 -5.29 9.01
CA LYS A 93 7.06 -5.46 10.24
C LYS A 93 7.34 -6.76 10.99
N ILE A 94 7.85 -7.77 10.30
CA ILE A 94 8.36 -8.98 10.95
C ILE A 94 9.71 -8.68 11.61
N LEU A 95 10.60 -7.97 10.90
CA LEU A 95 11.92 -7.61 11.42
C LEU A 95 11.86 -6.66 12.63
N ASP A 96 10.89 -5.74 12.66
CA ASP A 96 10.68 -4.83 13.80
C ASP A 96 9.88 -5.45 14.96
N GLY A 97 9.49 -6.73 14.84
CA GLY A 97 8.75 -7.47 15.86
C GLY A 97 7.26 -7.13 15.97
N SER A 98 6.73 -6.19 15.15
CA SER A 98 5.30 -5.84 15.17
C SER A 98 4.39 -6.97 14.70
N VAL A 99 4.92 -7.90 13.90
CA VAL A 99 4.17 -9.02 13.31
C VAL A 99 4.99 -10.30 13.48
N ARG A 100 4.41 -11.31 14.13
CA ARG A 100 5.06 -12.62 14.25
C ARG A 100 4.75 -13.49 13.04
N ILE A 101 5.68 -14.38 12.69
CA ILE A 101 5.52 -15.30 11.56
C ILE A 101 4.36 -16.28 11.84
N GLU A 102 4.22 -16.69 13.10
CA GLU A 102 3.18 -17.59 13.59
C GLU A 102 1.79 -16.99 13.37
N ASP A 103 1.64 -15.68 13.55
CA ASP A 103 0.37 -14.99 13.32
C ASP A 103 -0.02 -14.99 11.84
N ILE A 104 0.96 -14.92 10.93
CA ILE A 104 0.74 -15.05 9.47
C ILE A 104 0.31 -16.47 9.12
N LYS A 105 0.90 -17.49 9.76
CA LYS A 105 0.55 -18.89 9.54
C LYS A 105 -0.85 -19.23 10.05
N GLN A 106 -1.25 -18.69 11.20
CA GLN A 106 -2.55 -18.99 11.81
C GLN A 106 -3.70 -18.18 11.21
N LYS A 107 -3.53 -16.85 11.08
CA LYS A 107 -4.59 -15.96 10.60
C LYS A 107 -4.63 -15.84 9.08
N GLY A 108 -3.59 -16.32 8.41
CA GLY A 108 -3.41 -16.20 6.98
C GLY A 108 -2.98 -14.79 6.54
N PHE A 109 -2.42 -14.74 5.33
CA PHE A 109 -1.78 -13.55 4.79
C PHE A 109 -2.72 -12.34 4.66
N LYS A 110 -3.97 -12.57 4.27
CA LYS A 110 -4.98 -11.52 4.05
C LYS A 110 -5.40 -10.84 5.35
N SER A 111 -5.47 -11.58 6.45
CA SER A 111 -5.85 -11.02 7.75
C SER A 111 -4.74 -10.14 8.29
N VAL A 112 -3.51 -10.64 8.32
CA VAL A 112 -2.35 -9.87 8.79
C VAL A 112 -2.12 -8.61 7.94
N TYR A 113 -2.40 -8.67 6.63
CA TYR A 113 -2.35 -7.48 5.79
C TYR A 113 -3.35 -6.40 6.22
N ARG A 114 -4.62 -6.77 6.49
CA ARG A 114 -5.63 -5.83 6.97
C ARG A 114 -5.21 -5.20 8.29
N ASP A 115 -4.68 -6.01 9.21
CA ASP A 115 -4.21 -5.53 10.51
C ASP A 115 -3.10 -4.48 10.34
N ILE A 116 -2.12 -4.73 9.44
CA ILE A 116 -1.05 -3.76 9.14
C ILE A 116 -1.59 -2.48 8.50
N ILE A 117 -2.54 -2.56 7.57
CA ILE A 117 -3.17 -1.37 6.99
C ILE A 117 -3.89 -0.57 8.07
N ASN A 118 -4.73 -1.23 8.86
CA ASN A 118 -5.53 -0.61 9.90
C ASN A 118 -4.63 0.04 10.96
N LEU A 119 -3.53 -0.59 11.36
CA LEU A 119 -2.52 0.01 12.24
C LEU A 119 -1.88 1.25 11.60
N THR A 120 -1.57 1.23 10.30
CA THR A 120 -1.06 2.43 9.61
C THR A 120 -2.10 3.54 9.44
N MET A 121 -3.40 3.21 9.38
CA MET A 121 -4.49 4.18 9.28
C MET A 121 -4.86 4.77 10.64
N ASN A 122 -4.85 3.96 11.70
CA ASN A 122 -5.08 4.39 13.08
C ASN A 122 -3.89 5.22 13.60
N ASN A 123 -2.66 4.94 13.18
CA ASN A 123 -1.53 5.84 13.46
C ASN A 123 -1.56 7.14 12.62
N GLN A 124 -2.44 7.23 11.62
CA GLN A 124 -2.69 8.47 10.88
C GLN A 124 -3.88 9.27 11.43
N SER A 125 -4.73 8.70 12.30
CA SER A 125 -5.80 9.46 12.96
C SER A 125 -5.29 10.39 14.07
N SER A 126 -4.01 10.28 14.46
CA SER A 126 -3.30 11.30 15.23
C SER A 126 -2.76 12.46 14.36
N ARG A 127 -3.03 12.48 13.04
CA ARG A 127 -2.97 13.74 12.30
C ARG A 127 -4.03 14.64 12.89
N LYS A 128 -3.59 15.55 13.77
CA LYS A 128 -4.23 16.83 14.12
C LYS A 128 -5.30 17.15 13.09
N GLU A 129 -6.56 17.25 13.50
CA GLU A 129 -7.71 17.59 12.65
C GLU A 129 -7.23 18.47 11.50
N ARG A 130 -7.09 17.87 10.31
CA ARG A 130 -6.65 18.64 9.15
C ARG A 130 -7.79 19.58 8.87
N ILE A 131 -7.65 20.84 9.30
CA ILE A 131 -8.51 21.94 8.89
C ILE A 131 -8.63 21.80 7.37
N LYS A 132 -9.84 21.52 6.89
CA LYS A 132 -10.08 21.29 5.47
C LYS A 132 -9.59 22.55 4.73
N SER A 133 -8.73 22.37 3.74
CA SER A 133 -8.23 23.49 2.94
C SER A 133 -9.41 24.17 2.26
N LEU A 134 -9.60 25.46 2.53
CA LEU A 134 -10.64 26.27 1.90
C LEU A 134 -10.30 26.45 0.42
N ARG A 135 -11.26 26.22 -0.48
CA ARG A 135 -11.10 26.41 -1.93
C ARG A 135 -11.95 27.58 -2.38
N PHE A 136 -11.31 28.61 -2.92
CA PHE A 136 -11.97 29.76 -3.50
C PHE A 136 -12.03 29.65 -5.03
N GLN A 137 -13.16 30.05 -5.61
CA GLN A 137 -13.30 30.28 -7.04
C GLN A 137 -13.38 31.80 -7.23
N PHE A 138 -12.51 32.34 -8.10
CA PHE A 138 -12.48 33.77 -8.39
C PHE A 138 -12.89 33.98 -9.85
N GLU A 139 -13.77 34.95 -10.09
CA GLU A 139 -14.20 35.32 -11.45
C GLU A 139 -13.09 36.02 -12.24
N LYS A 140 -12.29 36.86 -11.54
CA LYS A 140 -11.19 37.62 -12.15
C LYS A 140 -9.87 36.88 -11.97
N LYS A 141 -9.18 36.62 -13.09
CA LYS A 141 -7.89 35.93 -13.12
C LYS A 141 -6.81 36.66 -12.31
N ASP A 142 -6.75 37.99 -12.40
CA ASP A 142 -5.74 38.78 -11.69
C ASP A 142 -5.90 38.67 -10.18
N SER A 143 -7.14 38.60 -9.69
CA SER A 143 -7.43 38.37 -8.27
C SER A 143 -6.97 36.98 -7.83
N TYR A 144 -7.24 35.94 -8.63
CA TYR A 144 -6.75 34.59 -8.36
C TYR A 144 -5.22 34.54 -8.29
N ASP A 145 -4.52 35.12 -9.28
CA ASP A 145 -3.07 35.08 -9.36
C ASP A 145 -2.42 35.85 -8.20
N PHE A 146 -3.01 36.98 -7.79
CA PHE A 146 -2.56 37.74 -6.63
C PHE A 146 -2.64 36.92 -5.33
N TYR A 147 -3.80 36.35 -4.99
CA TYR A 147 -3.97 35.59 -3.75
C TYR A 147 -3.21 34.27 -3.76
N LYS A 148 -3.10 33.62 -4.93
CA LYS A 148 -2.28 32.41 -5.11
C LYS A 148 -0.80 32.67 -4.87
N LYS A 149 -0.28 33.81 -5.32
CA LYS A 149 1.12 34.21 -5.07
C LYS A 149 1.36 34.59 -3.61
N ASN A 150 0.33 35.08 -2.92
CA ASN A 150 0.41 35.67 -1.58
C ASN A 150 -0.41 34.88 -0.54
N VAL A 151 -0.25 33.55 -0.47
CA VAL A 151 -1.05 32.67 0.40
C VAL A 151 -0.98 33.09 1.88
N LYS A 152 0.23 33.32 2.42
CA LYS A 152 0.42 33.72 3.83
C LYS A 152 -0.25 35.05 4.17
N PHE A 153 -0.22 35.99 3.22
CA PHE A 153 -0.92 37.27 3.38
C PHE A 153 -2.43 37.08 3.36
N THR A 154 -2.94 36.19 2.50
CA THR A 154 -4.37 35.85 2.43
C THR A 154 -4.85 35.25 3.74
N GLU A 155 -4.09 34.32 4.33
CA GLU A 155 -4.38 33.74 5.65
C GLU A 155 -4.42 34.83 6.73
N PHE A 156 -3.38 35.66 6.82
CA PHE A 156 -3.32 36.78 7.77
C PHE A 156 -4.50 37.76 7.60
N LEU A 157 -4.85 38.10 6.36
CA LEU A 157 -5.96 39.01 6.04
C LEU A 157 -7.29 38.44 6.55
N LEU A 158 -7.58 37.18 6.26
CA LEU A 158 -8.83 36.54 6.66
C LEU A 158 -8.96 36.42 8.19
N ASP A 159 -7.88 36.04 8.87
CA ASP A 159 -7.86 35.94 10.33
C ASP A 159 -8.03 37.31 11.01
N THR A 160 -7.37 38.35 10.47
CA THR A 160 -7.46 39.72 10.98
C THR A 160 -8.85 40.31 10.73
N LEU A 161 -9.45 40.08 9.56
CA LEU A 161 -10.81 40.52 9.26
C LEU A 161 -11.81 39.89 10.22
N PHE A 162 -11.68 38.59 10.47
CA PHE A 162 -12.57 37.87 11.37
C PHE A 162 -12.38 38.28 12.84
N SER A 163 -11.14 38.48 13.29
CA SER A 163 -10.83 38.76 14.70
C SER A 163 -11.05 40.22 15.07
N SER A 164 -10.60 41.15 14.24
CA SER A 164 -10.47 42.57 14.61
C SER A 164 -11.44 43.49 13.85
N ASN A 165 -11.94 43.09 12.68
CA ASN A 165 -12.75 43.96 11.81
C ASN A 165 -14.12 43.34 11.47
N LYS A 166 -14.81 42.82 12.51
CA LYS A 166 -16.09 42.11 12.36
C LYS A 166 -17.20 42.96 11.72
N ASP A 167 -17.23 44.26 11.97
CA ASP A 167 -18.28 45.12 11.41
C ASP A 167 -18.09 45.36 9.92
N LEU A 168 -16.84 45.48 9.46
CA LEU A 168 -16.52 45.51 8.03
C LEU A 168 -16.89 44.17 7.37
N LEU A 169 -16.58 43.05 8.03
CA LEU A 169 -16.97 41.72 7.54
C LEU A 169 -18.49 41.56 7.45
N LYS A 170 -19.25 42.04 8.45
CA LYS A 170 -20.72 42.05 8.42
C LYS A 170 -21.26 42.91 7.28
N LYS A 171 -20.63 44.05 6.98
CA LYS A 171 -21.02 44.91 5.86
C LYS A 171 -20.87 44.16 4.54
N PHE A 172 -19.71 43.56 4.29
CA PHE A 172 -19.50 42.74 3.08
C PHE A 172 -20.46 41.56 2.98
N LEU A 173 -20.78 40.90 4.11
CA LEU A 173 -21.76 39.81 4.13
C LEU A 173 -23.16 40.30 3.75
N LYS A 174 -23.56 41.49 4.21
CA LYS A 174 -24.85 42.11 3.87
C LYS A 174 -24.91 42.46 2.39
N ASP A 175 -23.85 43.10 1.88
CA ASP A 175 -23.76 43.48 0.47
C ASP A 175 -23.80 42.24 -0.44
N PHE A 176 -23.09 41.17 -0.09
CA PHE A 176 -23.13 39.89 -0.80
C PHE A 176 -24.54 39.28 -0.84
N ARG A 177 -25.25 39.24 0.30
CA ARG A 177 -26.64 38.72 0.36
C ARG A 177 -27.62 39.55 -0.47
N ASN A 178 -27.40 40.86 -0.59
CA ASN A 178 -28.24 41.71 -1.42
C ASN A 178 -28.03 41.46 -2.92
N LEU A 179 -26.84 40.98 -3.32
CA LEU A 179 -26.57 40.57 -4.70
C LEU A 179 -27.20 39.23 -5.06
N GLU A 180 -27.41 38.33 -4.08
CA GLU A 180 -28.11 37.04 -4.30
C GLU A 180 -29.64 37.18 -4.37
N ASN A 181 -30.21 38.28 -3.86
CA ASN A 181 -31.65 38.53 -3.82
C ASN A 181 -32.18 39.40 -5.00
N ASN A 182 -31.32 39.77 -5.94
CA ASN A 182 -31.65 40.48 -7.19
C ASN A 182 -31.35 39.58 -8.39
#